data_AF-A0ABC9WD05-F1
#
_entry.id   AF-A0ABC9WD05-F1
#
_cell.length_a   1.000
_cell.length_b   1.000
_cell.length_c   1.000
_cell.angle_alpha   90.00
_cell.angle_beta   90.00
_cell.angle_gamma   90.00
#
_symmetry.space_group_name_H-M   'P 1'
#
loop_
_entity.id
_entity.type
_entity.pdbx_description
1 polymer ?
#
loop_
_entity_poly.entity_id
_entity_poly.type
_entity_poly.pdbx_seq_one_letter_code
_entity_poly.pdbx_strand_id
1 'polypeptide(L)'
;MADEAQGAWSEEAVDYFLRSQRIRTRDGAAIRWFHAANSKARAAEAARSDVHMIEADVLLRGGKGGNGDPIMAHPPETDSDNTLQEWLKEIVNTNKGIKLDFKSLEAVRPSLELLEDVKQHLRQPVWINADILPGPNGNNAVVDAKGFLDTVALFFPNVTLSLGWTTGWHPDKHNKGYDWMMVKEMAQICNTLSQPVTFPVRAALVRQSLSELCWLMQQSDRYSLTIWTGKEDVYSVEDLLYIRENFDKSRVYYDILEPQNSEFKKAIGVEWRGQESRLY
;
A
#
# COMPACT_ATOMS: atom_id res chain seq x y z
N MET A 1 -30.60 7.63 -10.14
CA MET A 1 -29.34 7.47 -9.37
C MET A 1 -28.30 8.24 -10.14
N ALA A 2 -27.81 9.33 -9.56
CA ALA A 2 -26.78 10.13 -10.19
C ALA A 2 -25.51 9.28 -10.27
N ASP A 3 -24.95 9.21 -11.47
CA ASP A 3 -23.62 8.69 -11.72
C ASP A 3 -22.65 9.53 -10.87
N GLU A 4 -22.24 9.03 -9.70
CA GLU A 4 -21.21 9.68 -8.90
C GLU A 4 -19.96 9.69 -9.77
N ALA A 5 -19.66 10.85 -10.36
CA ALA A 5 -18.47 11.05 -11.19
C ALA A 5 -17.26 10.49 -10.43
N GLN A 6 -16.69 9.42 -10.98
CA GLN A 6 -15.65 8.61 -10.39
C GLN A 6 -14.48 9.51 -9.97
N GLY A 7 -14.35 9.77 -8.66
CA GLY A 7 -13.34 10.68 -8.15
C GLY A 7 -11.94 10.10 -8.30
N ALA A 8 -10.94 10.98 -8.38
CA ALA A 8 -9.52 10.62 -8.57
C ALA A 8 -8.96 9.66 -7.50
N TRP A 9 -9.65 9.48 -6.37
CA TRP A 9 -9.31 8.49 -5.34
C TRP A 9 -9.42 7.04 -5.81
N SER A 10 -10.15 6.78 -6.90
CA SER A 10 -10.35 5.44 -7.47
C SER A 10 -9.48 5.16 -8.70
N GLU A 11 -8.71 6.16 -9.13
CA GLU A 11 -7.83 6.04 -10.28
C GLU A 11 -6.54 5.29 -9.93
N GLU A 12 -6.05 4.47 -10.86
CA GLU A 12 -4.73 3.84 -10.77
C GLU A 12 -3.64 4.88 -10.51
N ALA A 13 -2.84 4.67 -9.47
CA ALA A 13 -1.86 5.66 -9.04
C ALA A 13 -0.87 6.01 -10.15
N VAL A 14 -0.42 5.03 -10.94
CA VAL A 14 0.47 5.26 -12.08
C VAL A 14 -0.14 6.19 -13.12
N ASP A 15 -1.43 6.05 -13.42
CA ASP A 15 -2.12 6.87 -14.42
C ASP A 15 -2.39 8.28 -13.91
N TYR A 16 -2.81 8.40 -12.65
CA TYR A 16 -2.97 9.69 -11.99
C TYR A 16 -1.68 10.51 -11.99
N PHE A 17 -0.56 9.89 -11.56
CA PHE A 17 0.72 10.58 -11.48
C PHE A 17 1.34 10.86 -12.85
N LEU A 18 1.02 10.05 -13.86
CA LEU A 18 1.44 10.29 -15.25
C LEU A 18 0.67 11.47 -15.85
N ARG A 19 -0.66 11.48 -15.73
CA ARG A 19 -1.52 12.58 -16.23
C ARG A 19 -1.19 13.91 -15.57
N SER A 20 -0.88 13.88 -14.27
CA SER A 20 -0.43 15.07 -13.52
C SER A 20 1.05 15.43 -13.74
N GLN A 21 1.74 14.75 -14.66
CA GLN A 21 3.14 15.01 -15.02
C GLN A 21 4.13 14.88 -13.85
N ARG A 22 3.75 14.14 -12.80
CA ARG A 22 4.60 13.87 -11.64
C ARG A 22 5.54 12.69 -11.87
N ILE A 23 5.18 11.78 -12.78
CA ILE A 23 6.08 10.77 -13.35
C ILE A 23 6.15 10.92 -14.88
N ARG A 24 7.23 10.40 -15.48
CA ARG A 24 7.51 10.53 -16.93
C ARG A 24 7.08 9.32 -17.75
N THR A 25 6.97 8.16 -17.11
CA THR A 25 6.67 6.89 -17.75
C THR A 25 5.57 6.19 -16.97
N ARG A 26 4.76 5.40 -17.68
CA ARG A 26 3.72 4.56 -17.08
C ARG A 26 4.36 3.32 -16.43
N ASP A 27 5.06 3.54 -15.33
CA ASP A 27 5.85 2.53 -14.61
C ASP A 27 5.60 2.67 -13.10
N GLY A 28 5.14 1.61 -12.44
CA GLY A 28 4.89 1.63 -11.00
C GLY A 28 6.17 1.80 -10.17
N ALA A 29 7.35 1.52 -10.73
CA ALA A 29 8.62 1.88 -10.09
C ALA A 29 8.94 3.38 -10.19
N ALA A 30 8.23 4.19 -10.99
CA ALA A 30 8.37 5.65 -10.92
C ALA A 30 7.60 6.26 -9.73
N ILE A 31 6.65 5.51 -9.16
CA ILE A 31 5.97 5.91 -7.92
C ILE A 31 6.94 5.78 -6.75
N ARG A 32 6.96 6.83 -5.92
CA ARG A 32 7.85 6.97 -4.78
C ARG A 32 7.01 6.97 -3.52
N TRP A 33 7.47 6.27 -2.50
CA TRP A 33 6.70 5.97 -1.31
C TRP A 33 7.37 6.61 -0.11
N PHE A 34 6.56 7.18 0.78
CA PHE A 34 6.96 7.44 2.16
C PHE A 34 6.31 6.39 3.03
N HIS A 35 7.12 5.47 3.55
CA HIS A 35 6.69 4.35 4.37
C HIS A 35 6.50 4.75 5.83
N ALA A 36 5.43 4.24 6.45
CA ALA A 36 5.11 4.38 7.87
C ALA A 36 5.11 5.84 8.36
N ALA A 37 4.28 6.71 7.79
CA ALA A 37 4.12 8.11 8.21
C ALA A 37 3.34 8.26 9.53
N ASN A 38 3.75 7.52 10.56
CA ASN A 38 2.90 7.21 11.71
C ASN A 38 2.92 8.24 12.85
N SER A 39 3.66 9.33 12.72
CA SER A 39 3.71 10.39 13.74
C SER A 39 3.50 11.76 13.12
N LYS A 40 3.22 12.79 13.93
CA LYS A 40 3.06 14.17 13.42
C LYS A 40 4.32 14.62 12.68
N ALA A 41 5.49 14.32 13.23
CA ALA A 41 6.76 14.65 12.62
C ALA A 41 6.94 13.96 11.26
N ARG A 42 6.64 12.65 11.17
CA ARG A 42 6.75 11.90 9.92
C ARG A 42 5.71 12.31 8.88
N ALA A 43 4.48 12.62 9.28
CA ALA A 43 3.45 13.15 8.38
C ALA A 43 3.88 14.49 7.75
N ALA A 44 4.40 15.42 8.57
CA ALA A 44 4.92 16.70 8.08
C ALA A 44 6.17 16.56 7.19
N GLU A 45 7.01 15.56 7.46
CA GLU A 45 8.12 15.20 6.58
C GLU A 45 7.61 14.67 5.23
N ALA A 46 6.69 13.71 5.26
CA ALA A 46 6.08 13.10 4.07
C ALA A 46 5.38 14.14 3.18
N ALA A 47 4.61 15.06 3.79
CA ALA A 47 3.92 16.15 3.11
C ALA A 47 4.87 17.06 2.30
N ARG A 48 6.06 17.35 2.85
CA ARG A 48 7.08 18.23 2.24
C ARG A 48 8.07 17.49 1.33
N SER A 49 8.16 16.18 1.45
CA SER A 49 9.04 15.35 0.63
C SER A 49 8.62 15.35 -0.84
N ASP A 50 9.44 14.79 -1.71
CA ASP A 50 9.16 14.70 -3.15
C ASP A 50 8.42 13.41 -3.55
N VAL A 51 8.04 12.56 -2.60
CA VAL A 51 7.32 11.30 -2.81
C VAL A 51 5.97 11.49 -3.52
N HIS A 52 5.41 10.39 -4.02
CA HIS A 52 4.13 10.35 -4.71
C HIS A 52 3.02 9.83 -3.80
N MET A 53 3.27 8.71 -3.11
CA MET A 53 2.34 8.06 -2.20
C MET A 53 2.87 8.13 -0.76
N ILE A 54 1.98 8.30 0.21
CA ILE A 54 2.27 8.19 1.63
C ILE A 54 1.47 7.02 2.18
N GLU A 55 2.17 6.11 2.82
CA GLU A 55 1.60 4.99 3.55
C GLU A 55 1.66 5.31 5.06
N ALA A 56 0.59 4.97 5.77
CA ALA A 56 0.52 5.07 7.22
C ALA A 56 -0.36 3.97 7.81
N ASP A 57 0.08 3.44 8.95
CA ASP A 57 -0.57 2.35 9.66
C ASP A 57 -1.65 2.89 10.59
N VAL A 58 -2.81 2.22 10.63
CA VAL A 58 -3.98 2.66 11.41
C VAL A 58 -4.37 1.60 12.43
N LEU A 59 -4.47 2.04 13.68
CA LEU A 59 -5.02 1.28 14.82
C LEU A 59 -6.13 2.07 15.51
N LEU A 60 -6.98 1.38 16.26
CA LEU A 60 -7.93 2.02 17.17
C LEU A 60 -7.29 2.15 18.56
N ARG A 61 -7.14 3.37 19.06
CA ARG A 61 -6.59 3.62 20.41
C ARG A 61 -7.41 2.84 21.45
N GLY A 62 -6.74 2.08 22.31
CA GLY A 62 -7.39 1.26 23.35
C GLY A 62 -7.98 -0.07 22.87
N GLY A 63 -7.94 -0.38 21.56
CA GLY A 63 -8.27 -1.71 21.03
C GLY A 63 -9.75 -2.12 21.13
N LYS A 64 -9.99 -3.44 21.22
CA LYS A 64 -11.35 -4.03 21.24
C LYS A 64 -12.14 -3.59 22.48
N GLY A 65 -13.24 -2.87 22.25
CA GLY A 65 -14.14 -2.37 23.30
C GLY A 65 -13.87 -0.92 23.74
N GLY A 66 -12.87 -0.25 23.17
CA GLY A 66 -12.63 1.17 23.37
C GLY A 66 -13.45 2.03 22.41
N ASN A 67 -14.06 3.11 22.91
CA ASN A 67 -14.56 4.23 22.08
C ASN A 67 -13.40 5.17 21.71
N GLY A 68 -12.24 4.62 21.38
CA GLY A 68 -11.02 5.38 21.13
C GLY A 68 -10.95 5.91 19.69
N ASP A 69 -10.07 6.88 19.47
CA ASP A 69 -9.87 7.45 18.14
C ASP A 69 -8.99 6.53 17.26
N PRO A 70 -9.20 6.51 15.93
CA PRO A 70 -8.20 5.98 15.01
C PRO A 70 -6.92 6.80 15.07
N ILE A 71 -5.80 6.10 15.19
CA ILE A 71 -4.47 6.67 15.38
C ILE A 71 -3.47 6.06 14.41
N MET A 72 -2.43 6.83 14.11
CA MET A 72 -1.37 6.42 13.21
C MET A 72 -0.34 5.58 13.96
N ALA A 73 -0.45 4.24 13.92
CA ALA A 73 0.42 3.35 14.69
C ALA A 73 0.52 1.95 14.07
N HIS A 74 1.70 1.35 14.19
CA HIS A 74 1.97 -0.04 13.83
C HIS A 74 2.39 -0.81 15.09
N PRO A 75 1.92 -2.05 15.33
CA PRO A 75 2.40 -2.85 16.45
C PRO A 75 3.94 -3.05 16.44
N PRO A 76 4.61 -3.09 17.61
CA PRO A 76 4.07 -3.19 18.96
C PRO A 76 3.54 -1.87 19.56
N GLU A 77 3.70 -0.75 18.88
CA GLU A 77 3.14 0.53 19.30
C GLU A 77 1.61 0.49 19.27
N THR A 78 0.99 0.86 20.39
CA THR A 78 -0.47 0.85 20.58
C THR A 78 -1.05 2.25 20.79
N ASP A 79 -0.20 3.27 20.72
CA ASP A 79 -0.57 4.68 20.78
C ASP A 79 0.32 5.53 19.86
N SER A 80 -0.11 6.75 19.55
CA SER A 80 0.60 7.69 18.70
C SER A 80 0.27 9.14 19.06
N ASP A 81 1.21 10.05 18.78
CA ASP A 81 1.00 11.50 18.90
C ASP A 81 0.10 12.08 17.80
N ASN A 82 -0.27 11.25 16.82
CA ASN A 82 -1.04 11.63 15.64
C ASN A 82 -2.31 10.79 15.49
N THR A 83 -3.46 11.44 15.63
CA THR A 83 -4.74 10.84 15.24
C THR A 83 -4.88 10.79 13.72
N LEU A 84 -5.71 9.90 13.19
CA LEU A 84 -6.04 9.89 11.76
C LEU A 84 -6.65 11.23 11.31
N GLN A 85 -7.48 11.85 12.14
CA GLN A 85 -8.09 13.13 11.82
C GLN A 85 -7.03 14.23 11.64
N GLU A 86 -6.03 14.30 12.51
CA GLU A 86 -4.91 15.25 12.40
C GLU A 86 -4.03 14.94 11.19
N TRP A 87 -3.75 13.66 10.95
CA TRP A 87 -2.98 13.21 9.79
C TRP A 87 -3.68 13.57 8.48
N LEU A 88 -5.00 13.36 8.36
CA LEU A 88 -5.77 13.74 7.17
C LEU A 88 -5.73 15.25 6.93
N LYS A 89 -5.82 16.07 7.97
CA LYS A 89 -5.71 17.54 7.84
C LYS A 89 -4.36 17.97 7.24
N GLU A 90 -3.27 17.29 7.60
CA GLU A 90 -1.94 17.56 7.06
C GLU A 90 -1.82 17.09 5.60
N ILE A 91 -2.32 15.89 5.27
CA ILE A 91 -2.04 15.23 3.99
C ILE A 91 -3.05 15.54 2.89
N VAL A 92 -4.35 15.71 3.19
CA VAL A 92 -5.41 15.81 2.17
C VAL A 92 -5.20 16.96 1.19
N ASN A 93 -4.64 18.09 1.67
CA ASN A 93 -4.41 19.27 0.84
C ASN A 93 -3.08 19.23 0.05
N THR A 94 -2.33 18.14 0.17
CA THR A 94 -1.12 17.91 -0.62
C THR A 94 -1.47 17.28 -1.97
N ASN A 95 -0.47 17.10 -2.83
CA ASN A 95 -0.62 16.35 -4.08
C ASN A 95 -0.28 14.86 -3.94
N LYS A 96 -0.14 14.35 -2.71
CA LYS A 96 0.29 12.99 -2.40
C LYS A 96 -0.90 12.05 -2.39
N GLY A 97 -0.76 10.87 -2.97
CA GLY A 97 -1.72 9.79 -2.79
C GLY A 97 -1.59 9.19 -1.39
N ILE A 98 -2.67 8.57 -0.92
CA ILE A 98 -2.82 8.07 0.45
C ILE A 98 -2.95 6.55 0.41
N LYS A 99 -2.22 5.84 1.27
CA LYS A 99 -2.45 4.43 1.57
C LYS A 99 -2.63 4.28 3.09
N LEU A 100 -3.82 3.85 3.52
CA LEU A 100 -4.11 3.59 4.93
C LEU A 100 -4.01 2.08 5.19
N ASP A 101 -3.06 1.66 6.02
CA ASP A 101 -2.81 0.26 6.36
C ASP A 101 -3.44 -0.12 7.71
N PHE A 102 -4.60 -0.77 7.65
CA PHE A 102 -5.37 -1.14 8.83
C PHE A 102 -4.77 -2.36 9.53
N LYS A 103 -4.38 -2.16 10.80
CA LYS A 103 -3.85 -3.21 11.68
C LYS A 103 -4.90 -3.78 12.64
N SER A 104 -6.14 -3.34 12.54
CA SER A 104 -7.27 -3.93 13.25
C SER A 104 -8.59 -3.64 12.55
N LEU A 105 -9.55 -4.58 12.61
CA LEU A 105 -10.87 -4.41 12.02
C LEU A 105 -11.65 -3.27 12.70
N GLU A 106 -11.46 -3.10 14.00
CA GLU A 106 -12.17 -2.10 14.82
C GLU A 106 -11.84 -0.67 14.39
N ALA A 107 -10.66 -0.45 13.78
CA ALA A 107 -10.26 0.86 13.29
C ALA A 107 -10.92 1.22 11.95
N VAL A 108 -11.43 0.25 11.18
CA VAL A 108 -11.83 0.43 9.78
C VAL A 108 -13.00 1.40 9.67
N ARG A 109 -14.13 1.09 10.30
CA ARG A 109 -15.33 1.94 10.26
C ARG A 109 -15.07 3.38 10.74
N PRO A 110 -14.57 3.63 11.97
CA PRO A 110 -14.36 5.00 12.43
C PRO A 110 -13.34 5.76 11.58
N SER A 111 -12.38 5.08 10.95
CA SER A 111 -11.45 5.71 10.02
C SER A 111 -12.09 6.10 8.70
N LEU A 112 -12.96 5.24 8.16
CA LEU A 112 -13.66 5.52 6.92
C LEU A 112 -14.70 6.63 7.09
N GLU A 113 -15.32 6.74 8.27
CA GLU A 113 -16.18 7.89 8.64
C GLU A 113 -15.36 9.20 8.58
N LEU A 114 -14.16 9.25 9.17
CA LEU A 114 -13.26 10.41 9.09
C LEU A 114 -12.77 10.70 7.66
N LEU A 115 -12.52 9.67 6.86
CA LEU A 115 -12.12 9.82 5.46
C LEU A 115 -13.28 10.34 4.60
N GLU A 116 -14.52 9.94 4.90
CA GLU A 116 -15.72 10.42 4.23
C GLU A 116 -15.96 11.92 4.47
N ASP A 117 -15.70 12.41 5.70
CA ASP A 117 -15.78 13.84 6.04
C ASP A 117 -14.89 14.71 5.15
N VAL A 118 -13.74 14.18 4.70
CA VAL A 118 -12.80 14.88 3.82
C VAL A 118 -12.93 14.49 2.34
N LYS A 119 -13.88 13.60 1.97
CA LYS A 119 -14.02 13.02 0.61
C LYS A 119 -14.07 14.06 -0.50
N GLN A 120 -14.71 15.20 -0.25
CA GLN A 120 -14.85 16.31 -1.20
C GLN A 120 -13.49 16.93 -1.61
N HIS A 121 -12.49 16.81 -0.73
CA HIS A 121 -11.14 17.34 -0.90
C HIS A 121 -10.16 16.30 -1.43
N LEU A 122 -10.55 15.02 -1.50
CA LEU A 122 -9.73 13.95 -2.06
C LEU A 122 -9.69 14.11 -3.59
N ARG A 123 -8.55 14.59 -4.08
CA ARG A 123 -8.24 14.73 -5.52
C ARG A 123 -7.14 13.76 -5.97
N GLN A 124 -6.59 13.00 -5.05
CA GLN A 124 -5.48 12.07 -5.20
C GLN A 124 -5.97 10.60 -5.09
N PRO A 125 -5.19 9.61 -5.57
CA PRO A 125 -5.44 8.20 -5.32
C PRO A 125 -5.50 7.88 -3.82
N VAL A 126 -6.45 7.04 -3.43
CA VAL A 126 -6.58 6.55 -2.05
C VAL A 126 -6.64 5.03 -2.06
N TRP A 127 -5.78 4.41 -1.28
CA TRP A 127 -5.64 2.97 -1.16
C TRP A 127 -6.00 2.54 0.26
N ILE A 128 -6.88 1.55 0.36
CA ILE A 128 -7.31 0.99 1.65
C ILE A 128 -6.69 -0.40 1.79
N ASN A 129 -5.75 -0.53 2.73
CA ASN A 129 -4.91 -1.71 2.90
C ASN A 129 -5.28 -2.50 4.15
N ALA A 130 -5.27 -3.83 4.04
CA ALA A 130 -5.26 -4.72 5.19
C ALA A 130 -4.68 -6.09 4.83
N ASP A 131 -4.04 -6.73 5.81
CA ASP A 131 -3.68 -8.14 5.74
C ASP A 131 -4.87 -9.02 6.16
N ILE A 132 -5.59 -9.52 5.17
CA ILE A 132 -6.87 -10.24 5.34
C ILE A 132 -6.74 -11.77 5.29
N LEU A 133 -5.56 -12.28 4.93
CA LEU A 133 -5.27 -13.72 4.85
C LEU A 133 -3.94 -14.06 5.55
N PRO A 134 -3.76 -15.29 6.06
CA PRO A 134 -2.46 -15.78 6.48
C PRO A 134 -1.58 -16.08 5.26
N GLY A 135 -0.35 -15.60 5.29
CA GLY A 135 0.64 -15.78 4.22
C GLY A 135 1.84 -16.59 4.68
N PRO A 136 2.92 -16.59 3.87
CA PRO A 136 4.09 -17.41 4.17
C PRO A 136 4.73 -16.99 5.48
N ASN A 137 4.97 -17.99 6.34
CA ASN A 137 5.53 -17.83 7.68
C ASN A 137 4.75 -16.87 8.61
N GLY A 138 3.51 -16.49 8.23
CA GLY A 138 2.57 -15.78 9.08
C GLY A 138 1.68 -16.76 9.84
N ASN A 139 1.13 -16.33 10.97
CA ASN A 139 0.25 -17.16 11.78
C ASN A 139 -1.21 -17.01 11.38
N ASN A 140 -1.82 -15.87 11.70
CA ASN A 140 -3.24 -15.59 11.48
C ASN A 140 -3.40 -14.24 10.80
N ALA A 141 -4.44 -14.11 9.97
CA ALA A 141 -4.89 -12.82 9.45
C ALA A 141 -5.17 -11.84 10.60
N VAL A 142 -4.75 -10.58 10.44
CA VAL A 142 -4.95 -9.53 11.45
C VAL A 142 -6.35 -8.94 11.34
N VAL A 143 -6.92 -8.94 10.13
CA VAL A 143 -8.22 -8.33 9.82
C VAL A 143 -9.14 -9.36 9.18
N ASP A 144 -10.40 -9.43 9.63
CA ASP A 144 -11.42 -10.28 9.01
C ASP A 144 -11.74 -9.78 7.59
N ALA A 145 -11.56 -10.65 6.59
CA ALA A 145 -11.71 -10.30 5.18
C ALA A 145 -13.12 -9.77 4.86
N LYS A 146 -14.16 -10.45 5.33
CA LYS A 146 -15.55 -10.10 5.01
C LYS A 146 -15.94 -8.78 5.66
N GLY A 147 -15.68 -8.62 6.95
CA GLY A 147 -15.98 -7.40 7.70
C GLY A 147 -15.25 -6.19 7.14
N PHE A 148 -13.98 -6.34 6.75
CA PHE A 148 -13.21 -5.29 6.10
C PHE A 148 -13.82 -4.89 4.76
N LEU A 149 -14.03 -5.84 3.84
CA LEU A 149 -14.54 -5.56 2.50
C LEU A 149 -15.96 -4.98 2.52
N ASP A 150 -16.85 -5.53 3.35
CA ASP A 150 -18.22 -5.03 3.52
C ASP A 150 -18.21 -3.57 4.02
N THR A 151 -17.32 -3.26 4.96
CA THR A 151 -17.20 -1.90 5.50
C THR A 151 -16.63 -0.94 4.46
N VAL A 152 -15.56 -1.32 3.74
CA VAL A 152 -15.00 -0.47 2.68
C VAL A 152 -16.02 -0.21 1.57
N ALA A 153 -16.76 -1.24 1.13
CA ALA A 153 -17.78 -1.12 0.11
C ALA A 153 -18.93 -0.18 0.50
N LEU A 154 -19.24 -0.08 1.80
CA LEU A 154 -20.27 0.83 2.32
C LEU A 154 -19.90 2.32 2.14
N PHE A 155 -18.64 2.68 2.38
CA PHE A 155 -18.18 4.08 2.38
C PHE A 155 -17.52 4.49 1.06
N PHE A 156 -16.69 3.60 0.50
CA PHE A 156 -15.84 3.83 -0.66
C PHE A 156 -15.94 2.66 -1.65
N PRO A 157 -17.09 2.47 -2.32
CA PRO A 157 -17.29 1.38 -3.29
C PRO A 157 -16.35 1.46 -4.50
N ASN A 158 -15.84 2.66 -4.79
CA ASN A 158 -14.88 2.94 -5.85
C ASN A 158 -13.58 3.44 -5.21
N VAL A 159 -12.72 2.52 -4.77
CA VAL A 159 -11.39 2.81 -4.18
C VAL A 159 -10.42 1.71 -4.56
N THR A 160 -9.12 1.96 -4.56
CA THR A 160 -8.14 0.89 -4.70
C THR A 160 -8.03 0.11 -3.40
N LEU A 161 -8.25 -1.19 -3.46
CA LEU A 161 -8.01 -2.11 -2.34
C LEU A 161 -6.57 -2.61 -2.39
N SER A 162 -5.91 -2.68 -1.25
CA SER A 162 -4.57 -3.22 -1.11
C SER A 162 -4.62 -4.42 -0.16
N LEU A 163 -4.86 -5.60 -0.71
CA LEU A 163 -5.22 -6.79 0.04
C LEU A 163 -4.01 -7.70 0.21
N GLY A 164 -3.51 -7.77 1.44
CA GLY A 164 -2.28 -8.46 1.77
C GLY A 164 -2.49 -9.78 2.49
N TRP A 165 -1.36 -10.40 2.78
CA TRP A 165 -1.27 -11.53 3.68
C TRP A 165 -0.34 -11.18 4.85
N THR A 166 -0.67 -11.64 6.05
CA THR A 166 0.29 -11.59 7.15
C THR A 166 1.47 -12.49 6.82
N THR A 167 2.67 -11.94 6.79
CA THR A 167 3.88 -12.68 6.41
C THR A 167 4.93 -12.63 7.51
N GLY A 168 5.81 -13.62 7.53
CA GLY A 168 7.00 -13.65 8.36
C GLY A 168 8.26 -13.84 7.51
N TRP A 169 9.38 -13.34 8.02
CA TRP A 169 10.70 -13.61 7.47
C TRP A 169 11.68 -13.89 8.61
N HIS A 170 12.57 -14.84 8.39
CA HIS A 170 13.56 -15.27 9.37
C HIS A 170 14.94 -15.48 8.71
N PRO A 171 16.03 -14.89 9.24
CA PRO A 171 17.36 -14.93 8.60
C PRO A 171 17.94 -16.35 8.51
N ASP A 172 17.69 -17.19 9.52
CA ASP A 172 18.31 -18.53 9.63
C ASP A 172 17.38 -19.67 9.18
N LYS A 173 16.30 -19.35 8.46
CA LYS A 173 15.33 -20.35 8.00
C LYS A 173 15.08 -20.22 6.52
N HIS A 174 14.67 -21.33 5.90
CA HIS A 174 14.09 -21.27 4.58
C HIS A 174 12.76 -20.52 4.62
N ASN A 175 12.73 -19.32 4.05
CA ASN A 175 11.52 -18.52 3.93
C ASN A 175 10.73 -19.01 2.72
N LYS A 176 9.60 -19.67 2.98
CA LYS A 176 8.67 -20.07 1.92
C LYS A 176 8.05 -18.84 1.28
N GLY A 177 7.76 -18.92 0.00
CA GLY A 177 6.92 -17.95 -0.69
C GLY A 177 5.42 -18.27 -0.59
N TYR A 178 4.60 -17.42 -1.18
CA TYR A 178 3.18 -17.61 -1.44
C TYR A 178 2.93 -18.86 -2.28
N ASP A 179 2.14 -19.79 -1.77
CA ASP A 179 1.80 -21.02 -2.47
C ASP A 179 0.48 -20.92 -3.25
N TRP A 180 0.17 -21.98 -4.00
CA TRP A 180 -1.06 -22.07 -4.80
C TRP A 180 -2.35 -21.93 -4.00
N MET A 181 -2.36 -22.39 -2.75
CA MET A 181 -3.54 -22.29 -1.90
C MET A 181 -3.77 -20.84 -1.50
N MET A 182 -2.71 -20.15 -1.07
CA MET A 182 -2.74 -18.73 -0.69
C MET A 182 -3.22 -17.83 -1.82
N VAL A 183 -2.68 -17.99 -3.04
CA VAL A 183 -3.07 -17.12 -4.17
C VAL A 183 -4.46 -17.45 -4.71
N LYS A 184 -4.89 -18.72 -4.65
CA LYS A 184 -6.25 -19.12 -5.07
C LYS A 184 -7.31 -18.62 -4.11
N GLU A 185 -7.04 -18.65 -2.81
CA GLU A 185 -7.95 -18.10 -1.79
C GLU A 185 -8.11 -16.59 -1.98
N MET A 186 -7.01 -15.85 -2.16
CA MET A 186 -7.08 -14.42 -2.48
C MET A 186 -7.86 -14.14 -3.77
N ALA A 187 -7.63 -14.93 -4.83
CA ALA A 187 -8.37 -14.80 -6.09
C ALA A 187 -9.88 -15.05 -5.91
N GLN A 188 -10.27 -16.01 -5.06
CA GLN A 188 -11.68 -16.30 -4.75
C GLN A 188 -12.35 -15.13 -4.03
N ILE A 189 -11.67 -14.48 -3.09
CA ILE A 189 -12.20 -13.28 -2.43
C ILE A 189 -12.36 -12.15 -3.44
N CYS A 190 -11.32 -11.91 -4.26
CA CYS A 190 -11.28 -10.76 -5.16
C CYS A 190 -12.20 -10.88 -6.38
N ASN A 191 -12.63 -12.10 -6.76
CA ASN A 191 -13.49 -12.30 -7.93
C ASN A 191 -14.87 -11.60 -7.81
N THR A 192 -15.30 -11.28 -6.59
CA THR A 192 -16.57 -10.62 -6.31
C THR A 192 -16.45 -9.09 -6.33
N LEU A 193 -15.22 -8.56 -6.31
CA LEU A 193 -14.94 -7.14 -6.19
C LEU A 193 -14.93 -6.49 -7.57
N SER A 194 -15.39 -5.25 -7.67
CA SER A 194 -15.28 -4.40 -8.86
C SER A 194 -14.11 -3.41 -8.79
N GLN A 195 -13.60 -3.15 -7.58
CA GLN A 195 -12.49 -2.23 -7.31
C GLN A 195 -11.17 -2.68 -7.94
N PRO A 196 -10.25 -1.76 -8.29
CA PRO A 196 -8.84 -2.10 -8.44
C PRO A 196 -8.29 -2.79 -7.19
N VAL A 197 -7.45 -3.81 -7.39
CA VAL A 197 -6.82 -4.53 -6.27
C VAL A 197 -5.32 -4.59 -6.48
N THR A 198 -4.55 -4.08 -5.52
CA THR A 198 -3.12 -4.36 -5.43
C THR A 198 -2.86 -5.42 -4.36
N PHE A 199 -1.91 -6.31 -4.60
CA PHE A 199 -1.49 -7.32 -3.64
C PHE A 199 -0.12 -6.95 -3.06
N PRO A 200 -0.04 -6.50 -1.79
CA PRO A 200 1.21 -6.33 -1.08
C PRO A 200 1.93 -7.67 -0.93
N VAL A 201 3.07 -7.81 -1.61
CA VAL A 201 3.92 -9.00 -1.51
C VAL A 201 5.32 -8.63 -1.04
N ARG A 202 5.83 -9.39 -0.08
CA ARG A 202 7.14 -9.12 0.54
C ARG A 202 8.26 -9.50 -0.43
N ALA A 203 9.15 -8.56 -0.73
CA ALA A 203 10.22 -8.69 -1.73
C ALA A 203 11.03 -10.00 -1.57
N ALA A 204 11.42 -10.32 -0.33
CA ALA A 204 12.21 -11.51 0.00
C ALA A 204 11.52 -12.86 -0.30
N LEU A 205 10.20 -12.86 -0.56
CA LEU A 205 9.38 -14.05 -0.75
C LEU A 205 8.87 -14.23 -2.19
N VAL A 206 9.03 -13.20 -3.05
CA VAL A 206 8.44 -13.22 -4.39
C VAL A 206 9.14 -14.23 -5.30
N ARG A 207 10.45 -14.38 -5.16
CA ARG A 207 11.24 -15.23 -6.06
C ARG A 207 10.81 -16.70 -6.00
N GLN A 208 10.36 -17.17 -4.84
CA GLN A 208 9.86 -18.53 -4.64
C GLN A 208 8.43 -18.74 -5.17
N SER A 209 7.72 -17.66 -5.53
CA SER A 209 6.27 -17.65 -5.81
C SER A 209 5.91 -17.02 -7.13
N LEU A 210 6.88 -16.90 -8.03
CA LEU A 210 6.68 -16.20 -9.29
C LEU A 210 5.53 -16.82 -10.09
N SER A 211 5.44 -18.15 -10.15
CA SER A 211 4.41 -18.84 -10.92
C SER A 211 3.01 -18.59 -10.36
N GLU A 212 2.88 -18.67 -9.03
CA GLU A 212 1.66 -18.45 -8.27
C GLU A 212 1.17 -17.01 -8.43
N LEU A 213 2.08 -16.03 -8.29
CA LEU A 213 1.77 -14.61 -8.41
C LEU A 213 1.49 -14.19 -9.86
N CYS A 214 2.19 -14.76 -10.84
CA CYS A 214 1.87 -14.59 -12.26
C CYS A 214 0.46 -15.09 -12.57
N TRP A 215 0.09 -16.27 -12.07
CA TRP A 215 -1.27 -16.79 -12.24
C TRP A 215 -2.31 -15.88 -11.58
N LEU A 216 -2.06 -15.39 -10.36
CA LEU A 216 -2.97 -14.46 -9.67
C LEU A 216 -3.18 -13.19 -10.51
N MET A 217 -2.11 -12.59 -11.02
CA MET A 217 -2.13 -11.37 -11.83
C MET A 217 -2.85 -11.54 -13.19
N GLN A 218 -2.97 -12.77 -13.69
CA GLN A 218 -3.72 -13.08 -14.91
C GLN A 218 -5.23 -13.19 -14.69
N GLN A 219 -5.71 -13.27 -13.44
CA GLN A 219 -7.14 -13.43 -13.15
C GLN A 219 -7.97 -12.16 -13.46
N SER A 220 -7.34 -10.98 -13.43
CA SER A 220 -7.98 -9.71 -13.83
C SER A 220 -6.92 -8.68 -14.22
N ASP A 221 -7.27 -7.81 -15.16
CA ASP A 221 -6.52 -6.60 -15.54
C ASP A 221 -6.50 -5.53 -14.44
N ARG A 222 -7.48 -5.52 -13.54
CA ARG A 222 -7.57 -4.65 -12.35
C ARG A 222 -6.55 -4.98 -11.26
N TYR A 223 -5.82 -6.09 -11.40
CA TYR A 223 -4.90 -6.54 -10.37
C TYR A 223 -3.51 -5.90 -10.54
N SER A 224 -2.85 -5.57 -9.44
CA SER A 224 -1.46 -5.11 -9.42
C SER A 224 -0.70 -5.74 -8.26
N LEU A 225 0.63 -5.62 -8.24
CA LEU A 225 1.45 -5.99 -7.10
C LEU A 225 2.03 -4.73 -6.44
N THR A 226 2.13 -4.74 -5.12
CA THR A 226 2.94 -3.77 -4.36
C THR A 226 4.05 -4.54 -3.67
N ILE A 227 5.27 -4.42 -4.18
CA ILE A 227 6.45 -5.02 -3.57
C ILE A 227 6.85 -4.21 -2.36
N TRP A 228 6.87 -4.82 -1.18
CA TRP A 228 7.26 -4.17 0.07
C TRP A 228 8.36 -4.94 0.80
N THR A 229 9.00 -4.29 1.78
CA THR A 229 10.06 -4.93 2.58
C THR A 229 10.01 -4.53 4.04
N GLY A 230 10.28 -5.51 4.92
CA GLY A 230 10.63 -5.25 6.32
C GLY A 230 12.08 -4.78 6.46
N LYS A 231 12.42 -4.21 7.62
CA LYS A 231 13.77 -3.70 7.94
C LYS A 231 14.85 -4.78 7.92
N GLU A 232 14.49 -6.00 8.33
CA GLU A 232 15.41 -7.12 8.47
C GLU A 232 15.42 -8.05 7.24
N ASP A 233 14.53 -7.81 6.27
CA ASP A 233 14.40 -8.67 5.11
C ASP A 233 15.68 -8.60 4.25
N VAL A 234 16.19 -9.76 3.86
CA VAL A 234 17.32 -9.87 2.93
C VAL A 234 16.81 -10.24 1.54
N TYR A 235 17.10 -9.39 0.57
CA TYR A 235 16.80 -9.57 -0.86
C TYR A 235 17.81 -8.79 -1.70
N SER A 236 17.93 -9.15 -2.99
CA SER A 236 18.88 -8.53 -3.90
C SER A 236 18.21 -7.58 -4.91
N VAL A 237 18.99 -6.69 -5.53
CA VAL A 237 18.51 -5.87 -6.65
C VAL A 237 18.13 -6.78 -7.82
N GLU A 238 18.87 -7.87 -8.02
CA GLU A 238 18.58 -8.90 -9.02
C GLU A 238 17.20 -9.54 -8.82
N ASP A 239 16.76 -9.75 -7.57
CA ASP A 239 15.40 -10.23 -7.30
C ASP A 239 14.34 -9.22 -7.76
N LEU A 240 14.56 -7.92 -7.52
CA LEU A 240 13.65 -6.87 -7.97
C LEU A 240 13.63 -6.73 -9.49
N LEU A 241 14.77 -6.86 -10.15
CA LEU A 241 14.88 -6.88 -11.62
C LEU A 241 14.16 -8.11 -12.19
N TYR A 242 14.31 -9.27 -11.56
CA TYR A 242 13.60 -10.48 -11.95
C TYR A 242 12.07 -10.33 -11.88
N ILE A 243 11.55 -9.64 -10.85
CA ILE A 243 10.12 -9.28 -10.80
C ILE A 243 9.75 -8.42 -12.03
N ARG A 244 10.55 -7.40 -12.36
CA ARG A 244 10.26 -6.50 -13.50
C ARG A 244 10.29 -7.20 -14.86
N GLU A 245 11.04 -8.27 -15.00
CA GLU A 245 11.10 -9.06 -16.23
C GLU A 245 9.85 -9.91 -16.45
N ASN A 246 9.14 -10.25 -15.37
CA ASN A 246 8.03 -11.20 -15.39
C ASN A 246 6.64 -10.57 -15.24
N PHE A 247 6.56 -9.31 -14.82
CA PHE A 247 5.30 -8.58 -14.67
C PHE A 247 5.27 -7.30 -15.51
N ASP A 248 4.07 -6.86 -15.90
CA ASP A 248 3.87 -5.55 -16.52
C ASP A 248 4.31 -4.45 -15.55
N LYS A 249 5.30 -3.65 -15.96
CA LYS A 249 5.91 -2.57 -15.17
C LYS A 249 4.89 -1.53 -14.70
N SER A 250 3.79 -1.33 -15.45
CA SER A 250 2.72 -0.41 -15.05
C SER A 250 1.84 -0.95 -13.92
N ARG A 251 1.92 -2.25 -13.61
CA ARG A 251 1.11 -2.96 -12.61
C ARG A 251 1.93 -3.47 -11.42
N VAL A 252 3.15 -2.99 -11.24
CA VAL A 252 4.00 -3.33 -10.09
C VAL A 252 4.59 -2.08 -9.45
N TYR A 253 4.19 -1.82 -8.21
CA TYR A 253 4.67 -0.73 -7.37
C TYR A 253 5.74 -1.24 -6.39
N TYR A 254 6.62 -0.35 -5.94
CA TYR A 254 7.76 -0.71 -5.08
C TYR A 254 7.85 0.22 -3.88
N ASP A 255 7.31 -0.21 -2.74
CA ASP A 255 7.43 0.42 -1.42
C ASP A 255 8.56 -0.26 -0.64
N ILE A 256 9.79 -0.02 -1.07
CA ILE A 256 10.99 -0.70 -0.57
C ILE A 256 11.93 0.29 0.12
N LEU A 257 12.62 -0.18 1.15
CA LEU A 257 13.52 0.63 1.97
C LEU A 257 14.87 0.87 1.26
N GLU A 258 15.56 1.93 1.70
CA GLU A 258 16.94 2.20 1.31
C GLU A 258 17.92 1.25 2.04
N PRO A 259 19.08 0.92 1.44
CA PRO A 259 19.62 1.44 0.17
C PRO A 259 19.17 0.72 -1.12
N GLN A 260 18.54 -0.45 -1.02
CA GLN A 260 18.19 -1.29 -2.18
C GLN A 260 17.26 -0.56 -3.16
N ASN A 261 16.37 0.31 -2.66
CA ASN A 261 15.53 1.14 -3.50
C ASN A 261 16.35 2.00 -4.46
N SER A 262 17.29 2.80 -3.96
CA SER A 262 18.15 3.65 -4.80
C SER A 262 18.96 2.85 -5.82
N GLU A 263 19.53 1.71 -5.40
CA GLU A 263 20.32 0.85 -6.29
C GLU A 263 19.45 0.26 -7.42
N PHE A 264 18.25 -0.21 -7.07
CA PHE A 264 17.28 -0.70 -8.04
C PHE A 264 16.82 0.39 -9.01
N LYS A 265 16.46 1.58 -8.53
CA LYS A 265 16.06 2.71 -9.38
C LYS A 265 17.18 3.08 -10.36
N LYS A 266 18.43 3.10 -9.90
CA LYS A 266 19.61 3.32 -10.73
C LYS A 266 19.75 2.24 -11.81
N ALA A 267 19.59 0.97 -11.45
CA ALA A 267 19.68 -0.16 -12.40
C ALA A 267 18.64 -0.08 -13.53
N ILE A 268 17.48 0.54 -13.29
CA ILE A 268 16.40 0.67 -14.29
C ILE A 268 16.33 2.05 -14.96
N GLY A 269 17.32 2.93 -14.71
CA GLY A 269 17.37 4.27 -15.31
C GLY A 269 16.30 5.24 -14.80
N VAL A 270 15.70 4.96 -13.64
CA VAL A 270 14.77 5.88 -12.95
C VAL A 270 15.63 6.74 -12.01
N GLU A 271 16.44 7.65 -12.58
CA GLU A 271 17.36 8.45 -11.79
C GLU A 271 16.66 9.50 -10.92
N TRP A 272 17.18 9.64 -9.70
CA TRP A 272 16.95 10.73 -8.77
C TRP A 272 17.61 12.00 -9.31
N ARG A 273 16.83 13.08 -9.49
CA ARG A 273 17.38 14.45 -9.51
C ARG A 273 16.97 15.13 -8.22
N GLY A 274 17.59 14.77 -7.11
CA GLY A 274 17.64 15.70 -6.00
C GLY A 274 18.48 16.90 -6.43
N GLN A 275 18.05 18.06 -5.94
CA GLN A 275 18.60 19.37 -6.25
C GLN A 275 20.10 19.32 -6.58
N GLU A 276 20.43 19.60 -7.85
CA GLU A 276 21.70 20.26 -8.12
C GLU A 276 21.75 21.45 -7.17
N SER A 277 22.68 21.39 -6.23
CA SER A 277 23.15 22.52 -5.47
C SER A 277 23.39 23.63 -6.49
N ARG A 278 22.47 24.59 -6.58
CA ARG A 278 22.77 25.88 -7.18
C ARG A 278 23.76 26.53 -6.22
N LEU A 279 25.03 26.18 -6.39
CA LEU A 279 26.14 27.06 -6.07
C LEU A 279 25.95 28.30 -6.93
N TYR A 280 25.31 29.33 -6.38
CA TYR A 280 25.59 30.74 -6.60
C TYR A 280 25.06 31.54 -5.42
#